data_AF-A0A1C5VPQ3-F1
#
_entry.id   AF-A0A1C5VPQ3-F1
#
_cell.length_a   1.000
_cell.length_b   1.000
_cell.length_c   1.000
_cell.angle_alpha   90.00
_cell.angle_beta   90.00
_cell.angle_gamma   90.00
#
_symmetry.space_group_name_H-M   'P 1'
#
loop_
_entity.id
_entity.type
_entity.pdbx_description
1 polymer ?
#
loop_
_entity_poly.entity_id
_entity_poly.type
_entity_poly.pdbx_seq_one_letter_code
_entity_poly.pdbx_strand_id
1 'polypeptide(L)'
;MESTFIILTQIITFGTAWSMFHCVLKRKKKDWFSLVGALGYLLLPYHVYVVTESVDRSQILIWMVVPILAASLVKMSDTEKMFWKTGYGLTAVLALGIIGRLDGVAALTLLFLICVGGICRRQWQYPVIGILGVAMAYHTYMTWKHWLFDGAFAESGLEYTSIMEQGYSIGGLFSTYFYRNGHPGMGILLLGCLLFLLYQSFVKGKKICAKNDHIWLGAAALLTVMSLRYFPWDFVQRMGSWALGLVTLIGTPAVFFGYAQILLCVWSIEKCGAVLQLTDRTTRMREDTVKKNGEK
;
A
#
# COMPACT_ATOMS: atom_id res chain seq x y z
N MET A 1 -0.96 -9.31 28.52
CA MET A 1 -2.10 -9.03 27.61
C MET A 1 -1.63 -8.37 26.31
N GLU A 2 -0.71 -7.41 26.37
CA GLU A 2 -0.19 -6.70 25.19
C GLU A 2 0.54 -7.61 24.19
N SER A 3 1.39 -8.53 24.65
CA SER A 3 2.07 -9.50 23.77
C SER A 3 1.08 -10.47 23.08
N THR A 4 0.00 -10.86 23.76
CA THR A 4 -1.05 -11.72 23.19
C THR A 4 -1.82 -11.00 22.08
N PHE A 5 -2.13 -9.72 22.29
CA PHE A 5 -2.77 -8.88 21.28
C PHE A 5 -1.88 -8.73 20.04
N ILE A 6 -0.59 -8.44 20.21
CA ILE A 6 0.37 -8.32 19.11
C ILE A 6 0.49 -9.63 18.33
N ILE A 7 0.59 -10.78 19.00
CA ILE A 7 0.70 -12.07 18.31
C ILE A 7 -0.59 -12.35 17.50
N LEU A 8 -1.76 -12.11 18.09
CA LEU A 8 -3.04 -12.32 17.42
C LEU A 8 -3.19 -11.39 16.20
N THR A 9 -2.82 -10.12 16.34
CA THR A 9 -2.90 -9.14 15.25
C THR A 9 -1.96 -9.50 14.11
N GLN A 10 -0.76 -10.01 14.40
CA GLN A 10 0.18 -10.50 13.38
C GLN A 10 -0.33 -11.74 12.64
N ILE A 11 -0.93 -12.70 13.36
CA ILE A 11 -1.51 -13.90 12.74
C ILE A 11 -2.64 -13.52 11.77
N ILE A 12 -3.53 -12.61 12.19
CA ILE A 12 -4.63 -12.14 11.35
C ILE A 12 -4.08 -11.38 10.13
N THR A 13 -3.14 -10.45 10.34
CA THR A 13 -2.51 -9.67 9.26
C THR A 13 -1.82 -10.59 8.25
N PHE A 14 -1.15 -11.65 8.72
CA PHE A 14 -0.54 -12.65 7.86
C PHE A 14 -1.59 -13.38 7.01
N GLY A 15 -2.69 -13.82 7.62
CA GLY A 15 -3.78 -14.48 6.90
C GLY A 15 -4.44 -13.59 5.83
N THR A 16 -4.68 -12.31 6.15
CA THR A 16 -5.28 -11.36 5.20
C THR A 16 -4.31 -10.98 4.09
N ALA A 17 -3.03 -10.75 4.41
CA ALA A 17 -1.97 -10.51 3.44
C ALA A 17 -1.76 -11.70 2.50
N TRP A 18 -1.74 -12.92 3.03
CA TRP A 18 -1.69 -14.14 2.23
C TRP A 18 -2.84 -14.21 1.25
N SER A 19 -4.07 -13.99 1.72
CA SER A 19 -5.27 -14.00 0.87
C SER A 19 -5.15 -12.99 -0.26
N MET A 20 -4.68 -11.77 0.02
CA MET A 20 -4.40 -10.74 -0.98
C MET A 20 -3.39 -11.22 -2.03
N PHE A 21 -2.21 -11.68 -1.60
CA PHE A 21 -1.17 -12.13 -2.53
C PHE A 21 -1.58 -13.36 -3.32
N HIS A 22 -2.31 -14.30 -2.71
CA HIS A 22 -2.87 -15.45 -3.41
C HIS A 22 -3.85 -15.02 -4.51
N CYS A 23 -4.65 -13.96 -4.28
CA CYS A 23 -5.53 -13.40 -5.30
C CYS A 23 -4.78 -12.67 -6.41
N VAL A 24 -3.82 -11.82 -6.05
CA VAL A 24 -3.01 -11.06 -7.01
C VAL A 24 -2.15 -11.99 -7.88
N LEU A 25 -1.59 -13.04 -7.28
CA LEU A 25 -0.69 -13.98 -7.93
C LEU A 25 -1.40 -15.18 -8.54
N LYS A 26 -2.74 -15.27 -8.48
CA LYS A 26 -3.54 -16.43 -8.94
C LYS A 26 -3.25 -16.90 -10.37
N ARG A 27 -2.64 -16.05 -11.21
CA ARG A 27 -2.17 -16.40 -12.57
C ARG A 27 -0.86 -17.20 -12.61
N LYS A 28 -0.19 -17.40 -11.48
CA LYS A 28 1.18 -17.92 -11.38
C LYS A 28 1.20 -19.12 -10.42
N LYS A 29 1.21 -20.34 -10.96
CA LYS A 29 1.11 -21.70 -10.33
C LYS A 29 2.03 -22.04 -9.12
N LYS A 30 2.55 -21.11 -8.33
CA LYS A 30 3.43 -21.41 -7.18
C LYS A 30 2.98 -20.65 -5.93
N ASP A 31 2.34 -21.38 -5.00
CA ASP A 31 1.85 -20.89 -3.70
C ASP A 31 2.96 -20.31 -2.80
N TRP A 32 4.22 -20.66 -3.06
CA TRP A 32 5.37 -20.10 -2.36
C TRP A 32 5.56 -18.59 -2.58
N PHE A 33 5.13 -18.04 -3.73
CA PHE A 33 5.23 -16.59 -3.93
C PHE A 33 4.20 -15.80 -3.13
N SER A 34 3.02 -16.37 -2.86
CA SER A 34 2.05 -15.75 -1.94
C SER A 34 2.54 -15.74 -0.49
N LEU A 35 3.27 -16.80 -0.08
CA LEU A 35 3.98 -16.88 1.20
C LEU A 35 5.00 -15.76 1.36
N VAL A 36 5.91 -15.66 0.40
CA VAL A 36 6.94 -14.59 0.37
C VAL A 36 6.28 -13.22 0.31
N GLY A 37 5.18 -13.08 -0.43
CA GLY A 37 4.25 -11.95 -0.42
C GLY A 37 3.85 -11.51 0.98
N ALA A 38 3.15 -12.40 1.69
CA ALA A 38 2.62 -12.15 3.02
C ALA A 38 3.73 -11.81 4.02
N LEU A 39 4.84 -12.56 4.00
CA LEU A 39 6.00 -12.28 4.85
C LEU A 39 6.62 -10.91 4.53
N GLY A 40 6.76 -10.57 3.24
CA GLY A 40 7.26 -9.27 2.82
C GLY A 40 6.39 -8.11 3.28
N TYR A 41 5.06 -8.30 3.30
CA TYR A 41 4.11 -7.31 3.82
C TYR A 41 4.22 -7.15 5.34
N LEU A 42 4.37 -8.24 6.10
CA LEU A 42 4.57 -8.16 7.55
C LEU A 42 5.91 -7.52 7.91
N LEU A 43 6.94 -7.75 7.08
CA LEU A 43 8.28 -7.19 7.24
C LEU A 43 8.42 -5.80 6.62
N LEU A 44 7.32 -5.14 6.24
CA LEU A 44 7.37 -3.74 5.83
C LEU A 44 7.80 -2.88 7.03
N PRO A 45 8.85 -2.05 6.90
CA PRO A 45 9.36 -1.24 8.00
C PRO A 45 8.29 -0.40 8.69
N TYR A 46 7.34 0.18 7.94
CA TYR A 46 6.22 0.94 8.54
C TYR A 46 5.30 0.08 9.39
N HIS A 47 4.99 -1.13 8.94
CA HIS A 47 4.17 -2.06 9.72
C HIS A 47 4.90 -2.52 10.99
N VAL A 48 6.20 -2.83 10.89
CA VAL A 48 7.03 -3.20 12.05
C VAL A 48 7.02 -2.07 13.08
N TYR A 49 7.30 -0.83 12.65
CA TYR A 49 7.27 0.35 13.49
C TYR A 49 5.92 0.52 14.22
N VAL A 50 4.80 0.42 13.48
CA VAL A 50 3.46 0.55 14.05
C VAL A 50 3.16 -0.50 15.12
N VAL A 51 3.67 -1.71 14.94
CA VAL A 51 3.41 -2.85 15.83
C VAL A 51 4.33 -2.85 17.05
N THR A 52 5.60 -2.47 16.88
CA THR A 52 6.62 -2.60 17.94
C THR A 52 6.88 -1.32 18.70
N GLU A 53 6.85 -0.16 18.04
CA GLU A 53 7.22 1.12 18.66
C GLU A 53 6.00 1.99 18.95
N SER A 54 5.09 2.19 17.99
CA SER A 54 3.94 3.09 18.20
C SER A 54 2.77 2.44 18.94
N VAL A 55 2.61 1.11 18.81
CA VAL A 55 1.50 0.30 19.37
C VAL A 55 0.12 0.93 19.10
N ASP A 56 -0.01 1.61 17.95
CA ASP A 56 -1.24 2.29 17.59
C ASP A 56 -2.26 1.27 17.09
N ARG A 57 -3.26 0.99 17.91
CA ARG A 57 -4.31 0.02 17.63
C ARG A 57 -5.10 0.36 16.36
N SER A 58 -5.28 1.65 16.06
CA SER A 58 -6.02 2.09 14.87
C SER A 58 -5.26 1.72 13.60
N GLN A 59 -3.97 2.04 13.55
CA GLN A 59 -3.08 1.71 12.45
C GLN A 59 -2.91 0.19 12.31
N ILE A 60 -2.70 -0.55 13.40
CA ILE A 60 -2.62 -2.02 13.37
C ILE A 60 -3.87 -2.63 12.72
N LEU A 61 -5.08 -2.13 13.03
CA LEU A 61 -6.32 -2.58 12.41
C LEU A 61 -6.39 -2.20 10.92
N ILE A 62 -5.95 -1.00 10.54
CA ILE A 62 -5.90 -0.59 9.13
C ILE A 62 -5.00 -1.54 8.34
N TRP A 63 -3.84 -1.91 8.88
CA TRP A 63 -2.90 -2.85 8.25
C TRP A 63 -3.48 -4.27 8.05
N MET A 64 -4.44 -4.70 8.89
CA MET A 64 -5.19 -5.94 8.68
C MET A 64 -6.25 -5.84 7.58
N VAL A 65 -6.92 -4.69 7.51
CA VAL A 65 -8.10 -4.48 6.64
C VAL A 65 -7.69 -4.11 5.22
N VAL A 66 -6.55 -3.43 5.02
CA VAL A 66 -6.01 -3.07 3.70
C VAL A 66 -5.85 -4.29 2.77
N PRO A 67 -5.27 -5.43 3.22
CA PRO A 67 -5.21 -6.64 2.39
C PRO A 67 -6.59 -7.22 2.05
N ILE A 68 -7.56 -7.12 2.96
CA ILE A 68 -8.94 -7.59 2.71
C ILE A 68 -9.58 -6.73 1.61
N LEU A 69 -9.40 -5.41 1.67
CA LEU A 69 -9.87 -4.47 0.66
C LEU A 69 -9.25 -4.79 -0.71
N ALA A 70 -7.93 -4.93 -0.77
CA ALA A 70 -7.22 -5.27 -1.99
C ALA A 70 -7.65 -6.64 -2.57
N ALA A 71 -7.76 -7.66 -1.72
CA ALA A 71 -8.23 -8.99 -2.13
C ALA A 71 -9.66 -8.96 -2.67
N SER A 72 -10.55 -8.20 -2.03
CA SER A 72 -11.94 -8.05 -2.43
C SER A 72 -12.05 -7.38 -3.80
N LEU A 73 -11.29 -6.30 -4.03
CA LEU A 73 -11.28 -5.60 -5.32
C LEU A 73 -10.75 -6.47 -6.46
N VAL A 74 -9.69 -7.25 -6.21
CA VAL A 74 -9.13 -8.18 -7.20
C VAL A 74 -10.11 -9.33 -7.49
N LYS A 75 -10.71 -9.94 -6.45
CA LYS A 75 -11.72 -11.00 -6.65
C LYS A 75 -12.94 -10.46 -7.39
N MET A 76 -13.37 -9.24 -7.11
CA MET A 76 -14.47 -8.60 -7.81
C MET A 76 -14.18 -8.40 -9.30
N SER A 77 -12.96 -8.01 -9.68
CA SER A 77 -12.61 -7.86 -11.10
C SER A 77 -12.54 -9.18 -11.84
N ASP A 78 -12.16 -10.26 -11.16
CA ASP A 78 -11.98 -11.58 -11.78
C ASP A 78 -13.26 -12.43 -11.77
N THR A 79 -14.31 -12.02 -11.05
CA THR A 79 -15.55 -12.80 -10.91
C THR A 79 -16.60 -12.37 -11.92
N GLU A 80 -17.03 -13.32 -12.76
CA GLU A 80 -18.12 -13.11 -13.73
C GLU A 80 -19.52 -13.19 -13.10
N LYS A 81 -19.70 -14.04 -12.08
CA LYS A 81 -20.99 -14.22 -11.41
C LYS A 81 -21.40 -12.98 -10.61
N MET A 82 -22.53 -12.38 -11.00
CA MET A 82 -23.02 -11.11 -10.43
C MET A 82 -23.22 -11.16 -8.90
N PHE A 83 -23.74 -12.27 -8.36
CA PHE A 83 -23.96 -12.44 -6.91
C PHE A 83 -22.66 -12.40 -6.08
N TRP A 84 -21.62 -13.07 -6.55
CA TRP A 84 -20.31 -13.05 -5.87
C TRP A 84 -19.62 -11.71 -6.05
N LYS A 85 -19.81 -11.08 -7.22
CA LYS A 85 -19.29 -9.75 -7.53
C LYS A 85 -19.86 -8.68 -6.60
N THR A 86 -21.17 -8.69 -6.34
CA THR A 86 -21.80 -7.78 -5.37
C THR A 86 -21.34 -8.07 -3.95
N GLY A 87 -21.18 -9.35 -3.58
CA GLY A 87 -20.60 -9.74 -2.29
C GLY A 87 -19.20 -9.15 -2.05
N TYR A 88 -18.29 -9.31 -3.01
CA TYR A 88 -16.94 -8.73 -2.92
C TYR A 88 -16.93 -7.19 -2.98
N GLY A 89 -17.87 -6.59 -3.72
CA GLY A 89 -18.08 -5.14 -3.71
C GLY A 89 -18.49 -4.64 -2.33
N LEU A 90 -19.42 -5.33 -1.66
CA LEU A 90 -19.87 -4.98 -0.32
C LEU A 90 -18.75 -5.13 0.72
N THR A 91 -17.95 -6.20 0.65
CA THR A 91 -16.80 -6.36 1.56
C THR A 91 -15.76 -5.26 1.36
N ALA A 92 -15.54 -4.81 0.13
CA ALA A 92 -14.64 -3.68 -0.15
C ALA A 92 -15.19 -2.36 0.41
N VAL A 93 -16.50 -2.09 0.27
CA VAL A 93 -17.15 -0.92 0.86
C VAL A 93 -17.02 -0.93 2.39
N LEU A 94 -17.32 -2.06 3.03
CA LEU A 94 -17.21 -2.21 4.48
C LEU A 94 -15.76 -2.04 4.96
N ALA A 95 -14.79 -2.64 4.27
CA ALA A 95 -13.38 -2.52 4.60
C ALA A 95 -12.90 -1.07 4.52
N LEU A 96 -13.24 -0.35 3.44
CA LEU A 96 -12.88 1.06 3.30
C LEU A 96 -13.62 1.95 4.32
N GLY A 97 -14.87 1.64 4.65
CA GLY A 97 -15.63 2.35 5.68
C GLY A 97 -15.06 2.16 7.08
N ILE A 98 -14.60 0.95 7.43
CA ILE A 98 -13.88 0.70 8.69
C ILE A 98 -12.59 1.50 8.72
N ILE A 99 -11.80 1.46 7.63
CA ILE A 99 -10.56 2.24 7.54
C ILE A 99 -10.85 3.73 7.72
N GLY A 100 -11.89 4.27 7.08
CA GLY A 100 -12.22 5.70 7.20
C GLY A 100 -12.74 6.12 8.57
N ARG A 101 -13.32 5.19 9.34
CA ARG A 101 -13.67 5.46 10.74
C ARG A 101 -12.47 5.46 11.66
N LEU A 102 -11.47 4.64 11.36
CA LEU A 102 -10.23 4.57 12.14
C LEU A 102 -9.30 5.74 11.81
N ASP A 103 -9.15 6.04 10.52
CA ASP A 103 -8.28 7.09 10.01
C ASP A 103 -8.84 7.64 8.68
N GLY A 104 -9.31 8.88 8.71
CA GLY A 104 -9.84 9.56 7.53
C GLY A 104 -8.79 9.78 6.44
N VAL A 105 -7.51 9.95 6.81
CA VAL A 105 -6.41 10.17 5.87
C VAL A 105 -6.17 8.88 5.08
N ALA A 106 -6.10 7.75 5.80
CA ALA A 106 -5.95 6.42 5.22
C ALA A 106 -7.07 6.09 4.21
N ALA A 107 -8.32 6.44 4.54
CA ALA A 107 -9.42 6.19 3.62
C ALA A 107 -9.41 7.10 2.39
N LEU A 108 -8.98 8.37 2.51
CA LEU A 108 -8.84 9.26 1.36
C LEU A 108 -7.69 8.82 0.44
N THR A 109 -6.55 8.38 1.00
CA THR A 109 -5.43 7.86 0.19
C THR A 109 -5.84 6.58 -0.52
N LEU A 110 -6.55 5.66 0.14
CA LEU A 110 -7.07 4.45 -0.50
C LEU A 110 -8.17 4.76 -1.52
N LEU A 111 -9.06 5.72 -1.27
CA LEU A 111 -10.04 6.19 -2.25
C LEU A 111 -9.34 6.66 -3.52
N PHE A 112 -8.31 7.50 -3.38
CA PHE A 112 -7.51 7.97 -4.51
C PHE A 112 -6.92 6.80 -5.30
N LEU A 113 -6.30 5.82 -4.62
CA LEU A 113 -5.72 4.64 -5.27
C LEU A 113 -6.77 3.76 -5.95
N ILE A 114 -7.96 3.58 -5.34
CA ILE A 114 -9.07 2.83 -5.92
C ILE A 114 -9.61 3.53 -7.16
N CYS A 115 -9.78 4.85 -7.13
CA CYS A 115 -10.22 5.64 -8.27
C CYS A 115 -9.22 5.56 -9.42
N VAL A 116 -7.93 5.75 -9.15
CA VAL A 116 -6.86 5.59 -10.14
C VAL A 116 -6.89 4.16 -10.72
N GLY A 117 -6.93 3.14 -9.87
CA GLY A 117 -7.01 1.74 -10.30
C GLY A 117 -8.25 1.42 -11.15
N GLY A 118 -9.40 1.99 -10.79
CA GLY A 118 -10.67 1.85 -11.50
C GLY A 118 -10.64 2.49 -12.89
N ILE A 119 -10.14 3.72 -12.99
CA ILE A 119 -9.95 4.44 -14.27
C ILE A 119 -8.99 3.65 -15.17
N CYS A 120 -7.87 3.17 -14.62
CA CYS A 120 -6.90 2.37 -15.35
C CYS A 120 -7.48 1.06 -15.91
N ARG A 121 -8.35 0.42 -15.14
CA ARG A 121 -9.03 -0.83 -15.53
C ARG A 121 -10.31 -0.58 -16.35
N ARG A 122 -10.70 0.68 -16.59
CA ARG A 122 -12.00 1.08 -17.18
C ARG A 122 -13.19 0.45 -16.44
N GLN A 123 -13.07 0.25 -15.13
CA GLN A 123 -14.11 -0.33 -14.27
C GLN A 123 -14.68 0.75 -13.35
N TRP A 124 -15.81 1.33 -13.75
CA TRP A 124 -16.53 2.37 -12.98
C TRP A 124 -17.02 1.90 -11.60
N GLN A 125 -17.08 0.60 -11.38
CA GLN A 125 -17.47 0.01 -10.09
C GLN A 125 -16.47 0.34 -8.96
N TYR A 126 -15.21 0.56 -9.29
CA TYR A 126 -14.16 0.87 -8.31
C TYR A 126 -14.36 2.26 -7.67
N PRO A 127 -14.51 3.36 -8.44
CA PRO A 127 -14.87 4.67 -7.88
C PRO A 127 -16.15 4.64 -7.06
N VAL A 128 -17.18 3.92 -7.51
CA VAL A 128 -18.45 3.80 -6.77
C VAL A 128 -18.24 3.14 -5.41
N ILE A 129 -17.48 2.05 -5.33
CA ILE A 129 -17.12 1.39 -4.06
C ILE A 129 -16.32 2.33 -3.17
N GLY A 130 -15.39 3.08 -3.76
CA GLY A 130 -14.61 4.09 -3.06
C GLY A 130 -15.52 5.13 -2.38
N ILE A 131 -16.42 5.73 -3.14
CA ILE A 131 -17.35 6.76 -2.65
C ILE A 131 -18.28 6.20 -1.58
N LEU A 132 -18.84 5.01 -1.80
CA LEU A 132 -19.72 4.35 -0.82
C LEU A 132 -18.98 4.02 0.48
N GLY A 133 -17.73 3.55 0.40
CA GLY A 133 -16.92 3.26 1.58
C GLY A 133 -16.59 4.52 2.38
N VAL A 134 -16.20 5.59 1.70
CA VAL A 134 -15.98 6.90 2.34
C VAL A 134 -17.27 7.46 2.95
N ALA A 135 -18.42 7.29 2.30
CA ALA A 135 -19.72 7.69 2.85
C ALA A 135 -20.07 6.94 4.15
N MET A 136 -19.63 5.70 4.36
CA MET A 136 -19.82 5.01 5.64
C MET A 136 -19.02 5.62 6.81
N ALA A 137 -17.94 6.31 6.50
CA ALA A 137 -17.13 7.09 7.42
C ALA A 137 -17.55 8.58 7.45
N TYR A 138 -18.78 8.89 7.00
CA TYR A 138 -19.34 10.25 6.97
C TYR A 138 -19.19 11.00 8.30
N HIS A 139 -19.36 10.32 9.43
CA HIS A 139 -19.19 10.96 10.74
C HIS A 139 -17.79 11.55 10.93
N THR A 140 -16.74 10.78 10.61
CA THR A 140 -15.34 11.23 10.67
C THR A 140 -15.13 12.45 9.78
N TYR A 141 -15.66 12.44 8.56
CA TYR A 141 -15.50 13.54 7.62
C TYR A 141 -16.33 14.78 7.98
N MET A 142 -17.46 14.60 8.67
CA MET A 142 -18.24 15.72 9.22
C MET A 142 -17.52 16.37 10.39
N THR A 143 -16.90 15.58 11.28
CA THR A 143 -16.04 16.11 12.34
C THR A 143 -14.87 16.88 11.72
N TRP A 144 -14.23 16.33 10.70
CA TRP A 144 -13.17 17.03 9.97
C TRP A 144 -13.67 18.31 9.31
N LYS A 145 -14.84 18.28 8.66
CA LYS A 145 -15.42 19.49 8.05
C LYS A 145 -15.60 20.58 9.11
N HIS A 146 -16.20 20.25 10.25
CA HIS A 146 -16.38 21.20 11.34
C HIS A 146 -15.06 21.73 11.86
N TRP A 147 -14.07 20.87 12.03
CA TRP A 147 -12.74 21.28 12.47
C TRP A 147 -12.05 22.18 11.44
N LEU A 148 -12.05 21.80 10.17
CA LEU A 148 -11.30 22.47 9.11
C LEU A 148 -11.91 23.80 8.66
N PHE A 149 -13.24 23.91 8.66
CA PHE A 149 -13.93 25.04 8.04
C PHE A 149 -14.70 25.93 9.03
N ASP A 150 -15.13 25.40 10.18
CA ASP A 150 -15.97 26.15 11.12
C ASP A 150 -15.16 26.83 12.24
N GLY A 151 -13.81 26.84 12.14
CA GLY A 151 -12.92 27.49 13.12
C GLY A 151 -12.73 26.70 14.42
N ALA A 152 -13.47 25.60 14.61
CA ALA A 152 -13.40 24.74 15.80
C ALA A 152 -12.03 24.09 16.03
N PHE A 153 -11.15 24.04 15.01
CA PHE A 153 -9.76 23.60 15.21
C PHE A 153 -8.99 24.53 16.14
N ALA A 154 -9.19 25.86 16.04
CA ALA A 154 -8.55 26.82 16.92
C ALA A 154 -9.11 26.76 18.35
N GLU A 155 -10.37 26.36 18.50
CA GLU A 155 -11.03 26.15 19.81
C GLU A 155 -10.66 24.80 20.45
N SER A 156 -10.23 23.82 19.65
CA SER A 156 -9.84 22.49 20.14
C SER A 156 -8.53 22.48 20.93
N GLY A 157 -7.77 23.58 20.92
CA GLY A 157 -6.48 23.70 21.60
C GLY A 157 -5.35 22.89 20.95
N LEU A 158 -5.58 22.28 19.78
CA LEU A 158 -4.55 21.62 19.00
C LEU A 158 -3.63 22.66 18.36
N GLU A 159 -2.33 22.56 18.62
CA GLU A 159 -1.34 23.40 17.94
C GLU A 159 -1.31 23.04 16.45
N TYR A 160 -1.36 24.08 15.61
CA TYR A 160 -1.14 23.92 14.18
C TYR A 160 0.30 23.45 13.95
N THR A 161 0.48 22.18 13.63
CA THR A 161 1.79 21.61 13.33
C THR A 161 2.07 21.61 11.82
N SER A 162 3.33 21.87 11.47
CA SER A 162 3.83 21.74 10.11
C SER A 162 4.53 20.39 9.93
N ILE A 163 4.12 19.63 8.91
CA ILE A 163 4.77 18.36 8.57
C ILE A 163 6.11 18.54 7.83
N MET A 164 6.49 19.77 7.48
CA MET A 164 7.71 20.05 6.71
C MET A 164 8.97 19.59 7.43
N GLU A 165 9.06 19.75 8.76
CA GLU A 165 10.25 19.34 9.52
C GLU A 165 10.30 17.84 9.81
N GLN A 166 9.15 17.16 9.75
CA GLN A 166 8.98 15.74 10.03
C GLN A 166 9.07 14.86 8.77
N GLY A 167 9.25 15.48 7.59
CA GLY A 167 9.42 14.78 6.32
C GLY A 167 10.73 14.00 6.20
N TYR A 168 10.73 12.98 5.34
CA TYR A 168 11.92 12.18 5.07
C TYR A 168 12.94 13.00 4.27
N SER A 169 14.22 12.87 4.66
CA SER A 169 15.31 13.18 3.75
C SER A 169 15.42 12.07 2.70
N ILE A 170 16.03 12.35 1.54
CA ILE A 170 16.28 11.32 0.52
C ILE A 170 17.07 10.13 1.12
N GLY A 171 18.07 10.42 1.97
CA GLY A 171 18.82 9.38 2.67
C GLY A 171 17.97 8.58 3.67
N GLY A 172 16.97 9.20 4.29
CA GLY A 172 16.03 8.52 5.19
C GLY A 172 15.06 7.58 4.48
N LEU A 173 14.70 7.86 3.23
CA LEU A 173 13.87 6.93 2.45
C LEU A 173 14.61 5.60 2.20
N PHE A 174 15.91 5.65 1.94
CA PHE A 174 16.72 4.46 1.61
C PHE A 174 17.45 3.86 2.81
N SER A 175 17.14 4.29 4.03
CA SER A 175 17.77 3.74 5.23
C SER A 175 17.26 2.32 5.56
N THR A 176 17.96 1.68 6.49
CA THR A 176 17.52 0.41 7.08
C THR A 176 16.26 0.60 7.94
N TYR A 177 15.73 -0.51 8.48
CA TYR A 177 14.46 -0.62 9.21
C TYR A 177 14.16 0.50 10.23
N PHE A 178 15.20 1.12 10.79
CA PHE A 178 15.09 2.21 11.75
C PHE A 178 15.93 3.41 11.28
N TYR A 179 15.30 4.56 11.06
CA TYR A 179 15.97 5.83 10.75
C TYR A 179 15.96 6.79 11.96
N ARG A 180 16.79 7.83 11.90
CA ARG A 180 16.89 8.88 12.91
C ARG A 180 15.56 9.64 13.02
N ASN A 181 15.08 9.84 14.24
CA ASN A 181 13.75 10.39 14.62
C ASN A 181 12.57 9.40 14.64
N GLY A 182 12.84 8.08 14.65
CA GLY A 182 11.78 7.08 14.90
C GLY A 182 10.85 6.81 13.72
N HIS A 183 11.30 7.11 12.49
CA HIS A 183 10.50 6.88 11.28
C HIS A 183 11.13 5.79 10.41
N PRO A 184 10.36 4.85 9.85
CA PRO A 184 10.91 3.68 9.15
C PRO A 184 11.25 3.95 7.67
N GLY A 185 12.45 3.53 7.23
CA GLY A 185 12.91 3.61 5.83
C GLY A 185 12.26 2.57 4.90
N MET A 186 12.85 2.37 3.71
CA MET A 186 12.37 1.38 2.73
C MET A 186 12.60 -0.07 3.16
N GLY A 187 13.59 -0.32 4.03
CA GLY A 187 13.93 -1.65 4.51
C GLY A 187 14.79 -2.44 3.51
N ILE A 188 15.70 -3.26 4.05
CA ILE A 188 16.72 -3.95 3.24
C ILE A 188 16.08 -4.95 2.26
N LEU A 189 15.01 -5.63 2.69
CA LEU A 189 14.31 -6.61 1.88
C LEU A 189 13.69 -5.97 0.63
N LEU A 190 12.90 -4.90 0.80
CA LEU A 190 12.24 -4.21 -0.30
C LEU A 190 13.25 -3.54 -1.23
N LEU A 191 14.29 -2.90 -0.66
CA LEU A 191 15.39 -2.32 -1.42
C LEU A 191 16.09 -3.38 -2.27
N GLY A 192 16.41 -4.53 -1.68
CA GLY A 192 17.01 -5.66 -2.38
C GLY A 192 16.13 -6.17 -3.53
N CYS A 193 14.81 -6.28 -3.33
CA CYS A 193 13.87 -6.65 -4.39
C CYS A 193 13.86 -5.64 -5.53
N LEU A 194 13.84 -4.33 -5.24
CA LEU A 194 13.86 -3.28 -6.26
C LEU A 194 15.18 -3.28 -7.05
N LEU A 195 16.32 -3.42 -6.37
CA LEU A 195 17.64 -3.54 -7.00
C LEU A 195 17.74 -4.78 -7.90
N PHE A 196 17.18 -5.92 -7.46
CA PHE A 196 17.12 -7.13 -8.28
C PHE A 196 16.30 -6.91 -9.56
N LEU A 197 15.15 -6.23 -9.47
CA LEU A 197 14.33 -5.91 -10.64
C LEU A 197 15.04 -4.94 -11.59
N LEU A 198 15.73 -3.92 -11.06
CA LEU A 198 16.56 -3.03 -11.86
C LEU A 198 17.65 -3.78 -12.60
N TYR A 199 18.37 -4.68 -11.92
CA TYR A 199 19.39 -5.53 -12.54
C TYR A 199 18.81 -6.38 -13.69
N GLN A 200 17.65 -7.01 -13.48
CA GLN A 200 17.00 -7.83 -14.51
C GLN A 200 16.52 -6.99 -15.70
N SER A 201 16.07 -5.76 -15.46
CA SER A 201 15.61 -4.86 -16.51
C SER A 201 16.77 -4.29 -17.34
N PHE A 202 17.80 -3.75 -16.67
CA PHE A 202 18.90 -3.05 -17.33
C PHE A 202 19.99 -3.99 -17.83
N VAL A 203 20.44 -4.94 -17.01
CA VAL A 203 21.57 -5.82 -17.36
C VAL A 203 21.12 -6.98 -18.23
N LYS A 204 19.97 -7.59 -17.91
CA LYS A 204 19.43 -8.74 -18.67
C LYS A 204 18.44 -8.35 -19.76
N GLY A 205 18.16 -7.05 -19.93
CA GLY A 205 17.29 -6.52 -20.98
C GLY A 205 15.83 -7.00 -20.92
N LYS A 206 15.37 -7.55 -19.80
CA LYS A 206 14.00 -8.07 -19.69
C LYS A 206 13.02 -6.91 -19.54
N LYS A 207 11.98 -6.85 -20.35
CA LYS A 207 10.89 -5.87 -20.18
C LYS A 207 10.02 -6.25 -18.98
N ILE A 208 10.18 -5.53 -17.86
CA ILE A 208 9.45 -5.79 -16.60
C ILE A 208 8.23 -4.87 -16.46
N CYS A 209 8.29 -3.65 -16.99
CA CYS A 209 7.21 -2.66 -16.92
C CYS A 209 6.21 -2.84 -18.08
N ALA A 210 4.96 -3.09 -17.73
CA ALA A 210 3.81 -2.99 -18.63
C ALA A 210 3.22 -1.58 -18.62
N LYS A 211 2.39 -1.26 -19.62
CA LYS A 211 1.77 0.06 -19.78
C LYS A 211 1.00 0.53 -18.53
N ASN A 212 0.39 -0.40 -17.79
CA ASN A 212 -0.37 -0.10 -16.58
C ASN A 212 0.51 0.06 -15.33
N ASP A 213 1.74 -0.47 -15.34
CA ASP A 213 2.63 -0.39 -14.17
C ASP A 213 3.14 1.04 -13.95
N HIS A 214 3.26 1.84 -15.02
CA HIS A 214 3.68 3.24 -14.95
C HIS A 214 2.74 4.09 -14.09
N ILE A 215 1.46 3.75 -14.03
CA ILE A 215 0.48 4.50 -13.25
C ILE A 215 0.63 4.18 -11.76
N TRP A 216 0.85 2.91 -11.42
CA TRP A 216 1.11 2.50 -10.04
C TRP A 216 2.47 2.98 -9.54
N LEU A 217 3.50 2.94 -10.39
CA LEU A 217 4.81 3.52 -10.10
C LEU A 217 4.71 5.04 -9.96
N GLY A 218 3.89 5.71 -10.79
CA GLY A 218 3.60 7.13 -10.67
C GLY A 218 2.88 7.48 -9.37
N ALA A 219 1.90 6.68 -8.95
CA ALA A 219 1.22 6.86 -7.67
C ALA A 219 2.16 6.63 -6.47
N ALA A 220 2.98 5.57 -6.52
CA ALA A 220 4.00 5.33 -5.50
C ALA A 220 5.03 6.47 -5.46
N ALA A 221 5.45 7.00 -6.61
CA ALA A 221 6.36 8.13 -6.70
C ALA A 221 5.72 9.41 -6.14
N LEU A 222 4.46 9.69 -6.47
CA LEU A 222 3.71 10.82 -5.92
C LEU A 222 3.64 10.74 -4.40
N LEU A 223 3.25 9.60 -3.84
CA LEU A 223 3.18 9.37 -2.40
C LEU A 223 4.56 9.52 -1.73
N THR A 224 5.62 9.04 -2.39
CA THR A 224 7.00 9.20 -1.90
C THR A 224 7.44 10.66 -1.94
N VAL A 225 7.06 11.41 -2.98
CA VAL A 225 7.37 12.85 -3.09
C VAL A 225 6.64 13.64 -2.01
N MET A 226 5.37 13.32 -1.76
CA MET A 226 4.59 13.93 -0.68
C MET A 226 5.15 13.62 0.72
N SER A 227 5.89 12.52 0.87
CA SER A 227 6.54 12.17 2.14
C SER A 227 7.89 12.87 2.38
N LEU A 228 8.42 13.59 1.38
CA LEU A 228 9.72 14.27 1.49
C LEU A 228 9.62 15.54 2.31
N ARG A 229 10.71 15.82 3.05
CA ARG A 229 10.93 17.09 3.77
C ARG A 229 10.87 18.32 2.85
N TYR A 230 11.34 18.15 1.62
CA TYR A 230 11.43 19.22 0.62
C TYR A 230 10.14 19.42 -0.18
N PHE A 231 9.10 18.63 0.07
CA PHE A 231 7.80 18.89 -0.53
C PHE A 231 7.29 20.23 -0.03
N PRO A 232 6.82 21.13 -0.91
CA PRO A 232 6.51 22.49 -0.52
C PRO A 232 5.13 22.56 0.13
N TRP A 233 5.02 21.93 1.31
CA TRP A 233 3.86 22.00 2.18
C TRP A 233 3.51 23.44 2.56
N ASP A 234 4.48 24.36 2.51
CA ASP A 234 4.26 25.80 2.61
C ASP A 234 3.22 26.32 1.61
N PHE A 235 3.17 25.82 0.37
CA PHE A 235 2.13 26.23 -0.57
C PHE A 235 0.75 25.76 -0.12
N VAL A 236 0.66 24.54 0.42
CA VAL A 236 -0.58 23.98 0.99
C VAL A 236 -1.00 24.83 2.19
N GLN A 237 -0.08 25.20 3.08
CA GLN A 237 -0.35 26.03 4.24
C GLN A 237 -0.80 27.46 3.86
N ARG A 238 -0.26 28.01 2.76
CA ARG A 238 -0.69 29.31 2.22
C ARG A 238 -2.09 29.29 1.60
N MET A 239 -2.69 28.12 1.36
CA MET A 239 -4.09 28.01 0.89
C MET A 239 -5.12 28.36 1.97
N GLY A 240 -4.70 28.51 3.23
CA GLY A 240 -5.54 28.98 4.33
C GLY A 240 -5.55 28.04 5.54
N SER A 241 -6.27 28.45 6.59
CA SER A 241 -6.39 27.73 7.87
C SER A 241 -6.93 26.31 7.73
N TRP A 242 -7.85 26.07 6.78
CA TRP A 242 -8.38 24.74 6.49
C TRP A 242 -7.29 23.78 5.98
N ALA A 243 -6.35 24.27 5.18
CA ALA A 243 -5.28 23.44 4.63
C ALA A 243 -4.21 23.14 5.69
N LEU A 244 -3.95 24.10 6.58
CA LEU A 244 -3.10 23.91 7.76
C LEU A 244 -3.71 22.87 8.72
N GLY A 245 -5.02 22.95 9.01
CA GLY A 245 -5.71 21.94 9.81
C GLY A 245 -5.70 20.54 9.17
N LEU A 246 -5.78 20.46 7.84
CA LEU A 246 -5.69 19.18 7.12
C LEU A 246 -4.28 18.59 7.24
N VAL A 247 -3.25 19.43 7.13
CA VAL A 247 -1.86 19.04 7.34
C VAL A 247 -1.62 18.56 8.78
N THR A 248 -2.22 19.21 9.77
CA THR A 248 -2.14 18.78 11.17
C THR A 248 -2.88 17.46 11.40
N LEU A 249 -4.02 17.22 10.74
CA LEU A 249 -4.75 15.94 10.82
C LEU A 249 -4.01 14.77 10.16
N ILE A 250 -3.20 15.03 9.14
CA ILE A 250 -2.33 14.01 8.54
C ILE A 250 -1.31 13.50 9.56
N GLY A 251 -0.90 14.36 10.50
CA GLY A 251 0.02 14.04 11.59
C GLY A 251 1.45 13.86 11.10
N THR A 252 1.71 12.89 10.22
CA THR A 252 3.06 12.61 9.70
C THR A 252 3.09 12.24 8.21
N PRO A 253 4.13 12.66 7.48
CA PRO A 253 4.36 12.25 6.09
C PRO A 253 4.71 10.75 5.96
N ALA A 254 4.99 10.07 7.08
CA ALA A 254 5.27 8.63 7.11
C ALA A 254 4.06 7.78 6.69
N VAL A 255 2.84 8.28 6.85
CA VAL A 255 1.62 7.63 6.36
C VAL A 255 1.69 7.46 4.82
N PHE A 256 2.02 8.53 4.09
CA PHE A 256 2.16 8.47 2.63
C PHE A 256 3.26 7.50 2.19
N PHE A 257 4.39 7.53 2.89
CA PHE A 257 5.48 6.62 2.60
C PHE A 257 5.11 5.16 2.88
N GLY A 258 4.37 4.88 3.96
CA GLY A 258 3.85 3.55 4.26
C GLY A 258 3.00 2.99 3.11
N TYR A 259 2.06 3.77 2.58
CA TYR A 259 1.26 3.35 1.42
C TYR A 259 2.09 3.19 0.14
N ALA A 260 3.09 4.04 -0.08
CA ALA A 260 4.04 3.86 -1.18
C ALA A 260 4.80 2.52 -1.05
N GLN A 261 5.26 2.17 0.15
CA GLN A 261 5.93 0.89 0.40
C GLN A 261 5.01 -0.31 0.15
N ILE A 262 3.72 -0.24 0.52
CA ILE A 262 2.75 -1.29 0.20
C ILE A 262 2.66 -1.49 -1.32
N LEU A 263 2.51 -0.42 -2.10
CA LEU A 263 2.43 -0.50 -3.55
C LEU A 263 3.71 -1.08 -4.17
N LEU A 264 4.87 -0.62 -3.72
CA LEU A 264 6.17 -1.13 -4.17
C LEU A 264 6.37 -2.59 -3.78
N CYS A 265 5.90 -3.02 -2.60
CA CYS A 265 5.95 -4.40 -2.14
C CYS A 265 5.10 -5.30 -3.04
N VAL A 266 3.83 -4.96 -3.27
CA VAL A 266 2.95 -5.74 -4.16
C VAL A 266 3.53 -5.83 -5.57
N TRP A 267 3.98 -4.69 -6.13
CA TRP A 267 4.57 -4.65 -7.46
C TRP A 267 5.85 -5.49 -7.54
N SER A 268 6.77 -5.31 -6.60
CA SER A 268 8.06 -6.00 -6.63
C SER A 268 7.91 -7.52 -6.55
N ILE A 269 7.01 -8.01 -5.70
CA ILE A 269 6.76 -9.44 -5.53
C ILE A 269 6.10 -10.03 -6.78
N GLU A 270 5.13 -9.33 -7.37
CA GLU A 270 4.49 -9.76 -8.62
C GLU A 270 5.51 -9.90 -9.77
N LYS A 271 6.41 -8.92 -9.91
CA LYS A 271 7.42 -8.92 -10.97
C LYS A 271 8.54 -9.92 -10.72
N CYS A 272 9.04 -10.04 -9.49
CA CYS A 272 10.00 -11.07 -9.11
C CYS A 272 9.47 -12.48 -9.45
N GLY A 273 8.20 -12.76 -9.13
CA GLY A 273 7.55 -14.00 -9.51
C GLY A 273 7.49 -14.21 -11.04
N ALA A 274 7.27 -13.15 -11.83
CA ALA A 274 7.29 -13.24 -13.30
C ALA A 274 8.68 -13.59 -13.85
N VAL A 275 9.70 -12.87 -13.36
CA VAL A 275 11.09 -13.01 -13.84
C VAL A 275 11.64 -14.39 -13.49
N LEU A 276 11.35 -14.90 -12.30
CA LEU A 276 11.78 -16.24 -11.87
C LEU A 276 11.10 -17.34 -12.69
N GLN A 277 9.82 -17.20 -13.01
CA GLN A 277 9.11 -18.16 -13.87
C GLN A 277 9.64 -18.18 -15.31
N LEU A 278 9.96 -17.02 -15.88
CA LEU A 278 10.58 -16.95 -17.20
C LEU A 278 11.93 -17.68 -17.21
N THR A 279 12.72 -17.50 -16.14
CA THR A 279 14.03 -18.14 -16.00
C THR A 279 13.92 -19.67 -15.88
N ASP A 280 12.98 -20.16 -15.08
CA ASP A 280 12.68 -21.60 -14.89
C ASP A 280 12.20 -22.27 -16.21
N ARG A 281 11.40 -21.58 -17.03
CA ARG A 281 11.01 -22.08 -18.36
C ARG A 281 12.20 -22.17 -19.32
N THR A 282 13.06 -21.15 -19.35
CA THR A 282 14.25 -21.16 -20.23
C THR A 282 15.24 -22.25 -19.85
N THR A 283 15.42 -22.55 -18.55
CA THR A 283 16.31 -23.63 -18.10
C THR A 283 15.76 -24.99 -18.49
N ARG A 284 14.46 -25.25 -18.29
CA ARG A 284 13.83 -26.52 -18.70
C ARG A 284 13.89 -26.77 -20.20
N MET A 285 13.58 -25.75 -21.02
CA MET A 285 13.70 -25.86 -22.48
C MET A 285 15.13 -26.20 -22.90
N ARG A 286 16.15 -25.63 -22.22
CA ARG A 286 17.55 -25.92 -22.51
C ARG A 286 17.93 -27.36 -22.13
N GLU A 287 17.48 -27.85 -20.98
CA GLU A 287 17.71 -29.24 -20.56
C GLU A 287 17.04 -30.25 -21.50
N ASP A 288 15.80 -30.00 -21.92
CA ASP A 288 15.09 -30.86 -22.88
C ASP A 288 15.79 -30.88 -24.25
N THR A 289 16.33 -29.74 -24.68
CA THR A 289 17.11 -29.66 -25.94
C THR A 289 18.43 -30.41 -25.83
N VAL A 290 19.10 -30.34 -24.68
CA VAL A 290 20.36 -31.06 -24.42
C VAL A 290 20.14 -32.57 -24.36
N LYS A 291 19.08 -33.04 -23.67
CA LYS A 291 18.73 -34.47 -23.64
C LYS A 291 18.42 -35.02 -25.04
N LYS A 292 17.62 -34.28 -25.83
CA LYS A 292 17.26 -34.67 -27.19
C LYS A 292 18.45 -34.73 -28.15
N ASN A 293 19.51 -33.95 -27.89
CA ASN A 293 20.73 -33.96 -28.70
C ASN A 293 21.81 -34.92 -28.18
N GLY A 294 21.73 -35.39 -26.92
CA GLY A 294 22.64 -36.36 -26.34
C GLY A 294 22.21 -37.83 -26.49
N GLU A 295 21.00 -38.09 -26.97
CA GLU A 295 20.49 -39.42 -27.36
C GLU A 295 20.77 -39.79 -28.84
N LYS A 296 21.70 -39.08 -29.50
CA LYS A 296 22.25 -39.43 -30.81
C LYS A 296 23.70 -39.84 -30.69
#